data_AF-A0A8J7SNR3-F1
#
_entry.id   AF-A0A8J7SNR3-F1
#
_cell.length_a   1.000
_cell.length_b   1.000
_cell.length_c   1.000
_cell.angle_alpha   90.00
_cell.angle_beta   90.00
_cell.angle_gamma   90.00
#
_symmetry.space_group_name_H-M   'P 1'
#
loop_
_entity.id
_entity.type
_entity.pdbx_description
1 polymer ?
#
loop_
_entity_poly.entity_id
_entity_poly.type
_entity_poly.pdbx_seq_one_letter_code
_entity_poly.pdbx_strand_id
1 'polypeptide(L)'
;MKCYKLKVKLLNISKPPVWRDILVHDDITFEELHHIIQMAMGWEVCHMHQFIVGNRRNGTYIGISEGELGFDTGIDQLDHSEVPISQYLKKVKDKCWYEYDFGDGWEHEINLVEVVDLSKEQPVPFVLKGKGACPPEDCGGPWGYEELKETIKNPKAENYEEMIEWVGDDFDPNHFNLEEANNRLLEQFLIPNVQEMIEQRVPNNILLNFSNKHTSTWSNSQLKLAKKQFGELVNLDFPIIEPTMSKEDVQMIATTSIEQIFILNPKAVHILGEGSFTVVIVQLLMSFGIPCVESTFEKNLGISKTGEKEVKYTFSQFREYF
;
A
#
# COMPACT_ATOMS: atom_id res chain seq x y z
N MET A 1 12.01 -15.22 -1.21
CA MET A 1 10.96 -15.86 -0.38
C MET A 1 9.87 -16.33 -1.32
N LYS A 2 9.15 -17.39 -0.94
CA LYS A 2 8.01 -17.81 -1.73
C LYS A 2 6.89 -16.81 -1.52
N CYS A 3 6.26 -16.40 -2.62
CA CYS A 3 5.08 -15.59 -2.56
C CYS A 3 3.97 -16.28 -3.34
N TYR A 4 2.76 -16.15 -2.83
CA TYR A 4 1.56 -16.68 -3.42
C TYR A 4 0.84 -15.58 -4.16
N LYS A 5 0.56 -15.84 -5.42
CA LYS A 5 -0.46 -15.10 -6.15
C LYS A 5 -1.79 -15.74 -5.88
N LEU A 6 -2.66 -15.01 -5.19
CA LEU A 6 -4.00 -15.45 -4.83
C LEU A 6 -5.01 -14.68 -5.68
N LYS A 7 -5.95 -15.41 -6.29
CA LYS A 7 -7.15 -14.79 -6.88
C LYS A 7 -8.26 -14.83 -5.85
N VAL A 8 -8.64 -13.66 -5.34
CA VAL A 8 -9.75 -13.44 -4.42
C VAL A 8 -10.95 -13.00 -5.24
N LYS A 9 -12.00 -13.81 -5.28
CA LYS A 9 -13.21 -13.53 -6.06
C LYS A 9 -14.42 -13.52 -5.15
N LEU A 10 -15.15 -12.40 -5.15
CA LEU A 10 -16.43 -12.30 -4.47
C LEU A 10 -17.47 -13.16 -5.21
N LEU A 11 -18.19 -13.99 -4.46
CA LEU A 11 -19.22 -14.88 -4.99
C LEU A 11 -20.56 -14.16 -5.05
N ASN A 12 -21.49 -14.73 -5.84
CA ASN A 12 -22.86 -14.25 -6.01
C ASN A 12 -23.02 -12.85 -6.59
N ILE A 13 -21.93 -12.12 -6.88
CA ILE A 13 -21.93 -10.86 -7.60
C ILE A 13 -21.55 -11.08 -9.06
N SER A 14 -22.37 -10.53 -9.96
CA SER A 14 -22.12 -10.59 -11.39
C SER A 14 -22.36 -9.24 -12.06
N LYS A 15 -21.68 -9.00 -13.19
CA LYS A 15 -21.88 -7.80 -14.05
C LYS A 15 -21.78 -6.44 -13.32
N PRO A 16 -20.54 -5.97 -13.05
CA PRO A 16 -19.28 -6.67 -13.27
C PRO A 16 -18.97 -7.65 -12.13
N PRO A 17 -18.18 -8.70 -12.39
CA PRO A 17 -17.65 -9.52 -11.31
C PRO A 17 -16.65 -8.72 -10.48
N VAL A 18 -16.64 -8.95 -9.16
CA VAL A 18 -15.71 -8.32 -8.23
C VAL A 18 -14.60 -9.32 -7.87
N TRP A 19 -13.36 -8.96 -8.14
CA TRP A 19 -12.20 -9.79 -7.79
C TRP A 19 -10.90 -8.99 -7.72
N ARG A 20 -9.92 -9.53 -7.00
CA ARG A 20 -8.55 -9.03 -6.88
C ARG A 20 -7.57 -10.19 -7.08
N ASP A 21 -6.52 -9.98 -7.87
CA ASP A 21 -5.34 -10.83 -7.87
C ASP A 21 -4.34 -10.16 -6.92
N ILE A 22 -4.06 -10.77 -5.78
CA ILE A 22 -3.14 -10.27 -4.76
C ILE A 22 -1.88 -11.12 -4.71
N LEU A 23 -0.78 -10.52 -4.28
CA LEU A 23 0.50 -11.15 -4.08
C LEU A 23 0.89 -11.01 -2.60
N VAL A 24 1.16 -12.12 -1.94
CA VAL A 24 1.42 -12.19 -0.50
C VAL A 24 2.56 -13.16 -0.20
N HIS A 25 3.22 -13.05 0.95
CA HIS A 25 4.13 -14.11 1.40
C HIS A 25 3.35 -15.41 1.69
N ASP A 26 3.99 -16.57 1.53
CA ASP A 26 3.33 -17.85 1.78
C ASP A 26 3.22 -18.21 3.27
N ASP A 27 4.01 -17.56 4.11
CA ASP A 27 4.06 -17.76 5.56
C ASP A 27 3.12 -16.84 6.36
N ILE A 28 2.41 -15.91 5.70
CA ILE A 28 1.38 -15.11 6.39
C ILE A 28 0.29 -16.01 7.00
N THR A 29 -0.28 -15.54 8.09
CA THR A 29 -1.41 -16.14 8.79
C THR A 29 -2.73 -15.89 8.06
N PHE A 30 -3.79 -16.61 8.46
CA PHE A 30 -5.13 -16.31 7.96
C PHE A 30 -5.68 -14.97 8.47
N GLU A 31 -5.25 -14.51 9.65
CA GLU A 31 -5.52 -13.16 10.15
C GLU A 31 -4.91 -12.07 9.24
N GLU A 32 -3.63 -12.20 8.90
CA GLU A 32 -2.99 -11.27 7.97
C GLU A 32 -3.68 -11.30 6.61
N LEU A 33 -4.03 -12.49 6.10
CA LEU A 33 -4.79 -12.64 4.87
C LEU A 33 -6.16 -11.93 4.93
N HIS A 34 -6.87 -12.02 6.07
CA HIS A 34 -8.13 -11.30 6.29
C HIS A 34 -7.93 -9.79 6.09
N HIS A 35 -6.99 -9.19 6.83
CA HIS A 35 -6.70 -7.77 6.73
C HIS A 35 -6.27 -7.36 5.30
N ILE A 36 -5.50 -8.21 4.59
CA ILE A 36 -5.06 -7.94 3.21
C ILE A 36 -6.27 -7.92 2.26
N ILE A 37 -7.20 -8.87 2.42
CA ILE A 37 -8.42 -8.91 1.62
C ILE A 37 -9.27 -7.66 1.88
N GLN A 38 -9.43 -7.27 3.15
CA GLN A 38 -10.18 -6.07 3.53
C GLN A 38 -9.65 -4.82 2.83
N MET A 39 -8.34 -4.58 2.89
CA MET A 39 -7.72 -3.42 2.23
C MET A 39 -7.78 -3.50 0.69
N ALA A 40 -7.58 -4.68 0.12
CA ALA A 40 -7.67 -4.89 -1.33
C ALA A 40 -9.10 -4.69 -1.86
N MET A 41 -10.10 -4.95 -1.02
CA MET A 41 -11.51 -4.74 -1.31
C MET A 41 -11.96 -3.30 -1.01
N GLY A 42 -11.37 -2.64 -0.01
CA GLY A 42 -11.80 -1.31 0.47
C GLY A 42 -12.87 -1.40 1.55
N TRP A 43 -12.84 -2.45 2.35
CA TRP A 43 -13.70 -2.65 3.52
C TRP A 43 -13.00 -2.25 4.81
N GLU A 44 -13.79 -2.15 5.89
CA GLU A 44 -13.42 -1.44 7.12
C GLU A 44 -13.03 -2.35 8.29
N VAL A 45 -12.98 -3.68 8.08
CA VAL A 45 -12.59 -4.65 9.13
C VAL A 45 -13.54 -4.59 10.34
N CYS A 46 -14.81 -4.26 10.13
CA CYS A 46 -15.76 -3.96 11.21
C CYS A 46 -16.68 -5.14 11.58
N HIS A 47 -16.64 -6.23 10.81
CA HIS A 47 -17.49 -7.40 11.04
C HIS A 47 -16.70 -8.69 11.31
N MET A 48 -17.41 -9.69 11.87
CA MET A 48 -16.86 -11.04 12.06
C MET A 48 -16.53 -11.70 10.72
N HIS A 49 -15.55 -12.60 10.75
CA HIS A 49 -15.10 -13.32 9.58
C HIS A 49 -14.64 -14.73 9.91
N GLN A 50 -14.57 -15.58 8.89
CA GLN A 50 -13.94 -16.89 8.98
C GLN A 50 -13.41 -17.35 7.62
N PHE A 51 -12.47 -18.29 7.67
CA PHE A 51 -12.03 -19.06 6.53
C PHE A 51 -12.46 -20.51 6.66
N ILE A 52 -12.69 -21.13 5.50
CA ILE A 52 -13.01 -22.55 5.40
C ILE A 52 -12.00 -23.17 4.44
N VAL A 53 -11.32 -24.23 4.88
CA VAL A 53 -10.36 -25.00 4.07
C VAL A 53 -10.84 -26.44 3.89
N GLY A 54 -10.49 -27.06 2.76
CA GLY A 54 -10.97 -28.40 2.41
C GLY A 54 -12.31 -28.37 1.68
N ASN A 55 -13.39 -28.80 2.33
CA ASN A 55 -14.74 -28.75 1.74
C ASN A 55 -15.48 -27.51 2.25
N ARG A 56 -16.04 -26.69 1.35
CA ARG A 56 -16.74 -25.47 1.74
C ARG A 56 -17.86 -25.64 2.78
N ARG A 57 -18.56 -26.78 2.78
CA ARG A 57 -19.75 -26.97 3.64
C ARG A 57 -19.46 -27.67 4.98
N ASN A 58 -18.32 -28.34 5.08
CA ASN A 58 -17.96 -29.17 6.25
C ASN A 58 -16.44 -29.32 6.36
N GLY A 59 -15.74 -28.24 6.03
CA GLY A 59 -14.29 -28.17 6.06
C GLY A 59 -13.78 -27.86 7.45
N THR A 60 -12.50 -27.52 7.53
CA THR A 60 -11.92 -26.98 8.75
C THR A 60 -12.16 -25.48 8.75
N TYR A 61 -12.75 -24.98 9.83
CA TYR A 61 -12.99 -23.56 10.07
C TYR A 61 -11.75 -22.95 10.71
N ILE A 62 -11.39 -21.75 10.26
CA ILE A 62 -10.26 -20.98 10.77
C ILE A 62 -10.75 -19.55 10.99
N GLY A 63 -10.63 -18.99 12.18
CA GLY A 63 -11.16 -17.67 12.51
C GLY A 63 -10.77 -17.24 13.92
N ILE A 64 -11.48 -16.27 14.46
CA ILE A 64 -11.19 -15.68 15.77
C ILE A 64 -11.32 -16.74 16.86
N SER A 65 -10.34 -16.84 17.76
CA SER A 65 -10.38 -17.85 18.83
C SER A 65 -11.47 -17.55 19.86
N GLU A 66 -11.99 -18.58 20.52
CA GLU A 66 -12.98 -18.42 21.60
C GLU A 66 -12.44 -17.58 22.76
N GLY A 67 -11.13 -17.64 23.01
CA GLY A 67 -10.47 -16.82 24.02
C GLY A 67 -10.56 -15.33 23.71
N GLU A 68 -10.48 -14.96 22.44
CA GLU A 68 -10.62 -13.58 21.97
C GLU A 68 -12.09 -13.15 21.88
N LEU A 69 -12.98 -14.05 21.41
CA LEU A 69 -14.43 -13.79 21.39
C LEU A 69 -15.02 -13.65 22.80
N GLY A 70 -14.42 -14.28 23.81
CA GLY A 70 -14.87 -14.24 25.20
C GLY A 70 -16.11 -15.10 25.47
N PHE A 71 -16.49 -15.99 24.54
CA PHE A 71 -17.58 -16.96 24.71
C PHE A 71 -17.34 -18.24 23.88
N ASP A 72 -17.91 -19.35 24.35
CA ASP A 72 -17.87 -20.67 23.68
C ASP A 72 -18.78 -20.65 22.45
N THR A 73 -18.20 -20.91 21.28
CA THR A 73 -18.90 -20.94 20.00
C THR A 73 -19.54 -22.30 19.72
N GLY A 74 -19.08 -23.35 20.41
CA GLY A 74 -19.46 -24.74 20.16
C GLY A 74 -18.94 -25.29 18.82
N ILE A 75 -18.03 -24.58 18.15
CA ILE A 75 -17.46 -24.93 16.85
C ILE A 75 -15.96 -25.24 17.04
N ASP A 76 -15.52 -26.39 16.57
CA ASP A 76 -14.08 -26.73 16.52
C ASP A 76 -13.41 -25.91 15.41
N GLN A 77 -12.90 -24.74 15.77
CA GLN A 77 -12.27 -23.76 14.88
C GLN A 77 -10.81 -23.55 15.27
N LEU A 78 -9.94 -23.43 14.27
CA LEU A 78 -8.53 -23.07 14.47
C LEU A 78 -8.39 -21.55 14.57
N ASP A 79 -7.46 -21.09 15.40
CA ASP A 79 -7.12 -19.67 15.53
C ASP A 79 -6.45 -19.15 14.24
N HIS A 80 -7.07 -18.16 13.59
CA HIS A 80 -6.57 -17.56 12.37
C HIS A 80 -5.23 -16.81 12.52
N SER A 81 -4.87 -16.36 13.72
CA SER A 81 -3.59 -15.71 14.02
C SER A 81 -2.42 -16.70 14.12
N GLU A 82 -2.69 -18.00 14.31
CA GLU A 82 -1.67 -19.03 14.50
C GLU A 82 -1.43 -19.90 13.25
N VAL A 83 -2.35 -19.84 12.27
CA VAL A 83 -2.35 -20.76 11.14
C VAL A 83 -1.83 -20.07 9.87
N PRO A 84 -0.65 -20.47 9.33
CA PRO A 84 -0.14 -19.92 8.09
C PRO A 84 -0.89 -20.45 6.86
N ILE A 85 -1.05 -19.62 5.83
CA ILE A 85 -1.80 -19.98 4.62
C ILE A 85 -1.13 -21.13 3.84
N SER A 86 0.19 -21.23 3.89
CA SER A 86 0.97 -22.32 3.28
C SER A 86 0.67 -23.70 3.88
N GLN A 87 0.08 -23.78 5.08
CA GLN A 87 -0.37 -25.03 5.67
C GLN A 87 -1.49 -25.68 4.85
N TYR A 88 -2.31 -24.89 4.16
CA TYR A 88 -3.48 -25.38 3.42
C TYR A 88 -3.42 -25.11 1.92
N LEU A 89 -2.84 -23.98 1.49
CA LEU A 89 -2.59 -23.68 0.09
C LEU A 89 -1.18 -24.17 -0.28
N LYS A 90 -1.06 -25.44 -0.68
CA LYS A 90 0.25 -26.10 -0.89
C LYS A 90 0.70 -26.11 -2.35
N LYS A 91 -0.26 -26.10 -3.27
CA LYS A 91 -0.01 -26.17 -4.71
C LYS A 91 -1.01 -25.32 -5.49
N VAL A 92 -0.61 -24.91 -6.68
CA VAL A 92 -1.48 -24.20 -7.63
C VAL A 92 -2.79 -24.97 -7.82
N LYS A 93 -3.90 -24.22 -7.80
CA LYS A 93 -5.32 -24.66 -7.77
C LYS A 93 -5.86 -25.08 -6.42
N ASP A 94 -5.07 -25.12 -5.35
CA ASP A 94 -5.63 -25.20 -4.01
C ASP A 94 -6.49 -23.96 -3.73
N LYS A 95 -7.55 -24.16 -2.94
CA LYS A 95 -8.55 -23.14 -2.66
C LYS A 95 -8.92 -23.12 -1.18
N CYS A 96 -9.38 -21.96 -0.75
CA CYS A 96 -10.14 -21.78 0.48
C CYS A 96 -11.31 -20.82 0.24
N TRP A 97 -12.20 -20.73 1.22
CA TRP A 97 -13.31 -19.78 1.21
C TRP A 97 -13.13 -18.81 2.36
N TYR A 98 -13.54 -17.56 2.13
CA TYR A 98 -13.50 -16.50 3.12
C TYR A 98 -14.89 -15.88 3.23
N GLU A 99 -15.45 -15.92 4.42
CA GLU A 99 -16.74 -15.35 4.77
C GLU A 99 -16.51 -14.12 5.64
N TYR A 100 -17.14 -13.02 5.28
CA TYR A 100 -17.07 -11.73 5.97
C TYR A 100 -18.48 -11.20 6.19
N ASP A 101 -18.69 -10.64 7.38
CA ASP A 101 -20.00 -10.21 7.87
C ASP A 101 -21.04 -11.34 7.83
N PHE A 102 -21.24 -11.99 8.98
CA PHE A 102 -22.22 -13.07 9.10
C PHE A 102 -23.68 -12.58 8.98
N GLY A 103 -23.93 -11.28 9.04
CA GLY A 103 -25.21 -10.67 8.72
C GLY A 103 -25.46 -10.65 7.21
N ASP A 104 -24.58 -9.98 6.47
CA ASP A 104 -24.70 -9.81 5.03
C ASP A 104 -24.26 -11.04 4.20
N GLY A 105 -23.44 -11.91 4.78
CA GLY A 105 -23.01 -13.18 4.21
C GLY A 105 -22.09 -13.01 2.99
N TRP A 106 -21.06 -12.17 3.08
CA TRP A 106 -20.12 -11.98 1.98
C TRP A 106 -19.16 -13.16 1.84
N GLU A 107 -19.28 -13.90 0.74
CA GLU A 107 -18.47 -15.09 0.49
C GLU A 107 -17.47 -14.87 -0.63
N HIS A 108 -16.23 -15.30 -0.42
CA HIS A 108 -15.16 -15.26 -1.40
C HIS A 108 -14.63 -16.65 -1.70
N GLU A 109 -14.27 -16.89 -2.96
CA GLU A 109 -13.39 -18.00 -3.33
C GLU A 109 -11.97 -17.46 -3.51
N ILE A 110 -11.02 -18.01 -2.75
CA ILE A 110 -9.61 -17.69 -2.82
C ILE A 110 -8.89 -18.86 -3.48
N ASN A 111 -8.16 -18.58 -4.55
CA ASN A 111 -7.43 -19.60 -5.31
C ASN A 111 -5.94 -19.28 -5.33
N LEU A 112 -5.10 -20.25 -5.00
CA LEU A 112 -3.67 -20.17 -5.29
C LEU A 112 -3.46 -20.37 -6.80
N VAL A 113 -3.16 -19.30 -7.53
CA VAL A 113 -3.03 -19.36 -9.00
C VAL A 113 -1.59 -19.54 -9.45
N GLU A 114 -0.62 -19.10 -8.64
CA GLU A 114 0.79 -19.11 -8.98
C GLU A 114 1.63 -19.06 -7.70
N VAL A 115 2.73 -19.80 -7.68
CA VAL A 115 3.77 -19.69 -6.65
C VAL A 115 4.98 -19.07 -7.33
N VAL A 116 5.44 -17.94 -6.81
CA VAL A 116 6.56 -17.19 -7.36
C VAL A 116 7.67 -17.10 -6.33
N ASP A 117 8.91 -17.23 -6.79
CA ASP A 117 10.08 -16.94 -5.96
C ASP A 117 10.49 -15.49 -6.20
N LEU A 118 10.20 -14.62 -5.24
CA LEU A 118 10.60 -13.22 -5.29
C LEU A 118 11.87 -12.99 -4.50
N SER A 119 12.69 -12.02 -4.92
CA SER A 119 13.77 -11.53 -4.07
C SER A 119 13.15 -10.98 -2.79
N LYS A 120 13.94 -10.88 -1.71
CA LYS A 120 13.51 -10.15 -0.49
C LYS A 120 13.29 -8.64 -0.77
N GLU A 121 13.67 -8.25 -1.97
CA GLU A 121 13.66 -6.96 -2.67
C GLU A 121 12.32 -6.35 -3.10
N GLN A 122 11.18 -6.98 -2.80
CA GLN A 122 9.89 -6.58 -3.39
C GLN A 122 8.78 -6.44 -2.32
N PRO A 123 7.98 -5.36 -2.33
CA PRO A 123 7.06 -5.06 -1.25
C PRO A 123 5.78 -5.89 -1.45
N VAL A 124 5.55 -6.83 -0.55
CA VAL A 124 4.28 -7.55 -0.42
C VAL A 124 3.72 -7.25 0.97
N PRO A 125 2.38 -7.19 1.14
CA PRO A 125 1.34 -7.53 0.17
C PRO A 125 1.08 -6.45 -0.90
N PHE A 126 0.66 -6.85 -2.10
CA PHE A 126 0.24 -5.94 -3.17
C PHE A 126 -0.89 -6.53 -4.04
N VAL A 127 -1.79 -5.70 -4.55
CA VAL A 127 -2.76 -6.03 -5.59
C VAL A 127 -2.09 -5.88 -6.95
N LEU A 128 -2.15 -6.93 -7.77
CA LEU A 128 -1.59 -6.96 -9.13
C LEU A 128 -2.57 -6.44 -10.18
N LYS A 129 -3.87 -6.74 -9.99
CA LYS A 129 -4.99 -6.30 -10.83
C LYS A 129 -6.31 -6.69 -10.19
N GLY A 130 -7.39 -6.06 -10.62
CA GLY A 130 -8.73 -6.36 -10.15
C GLY A 130 -9.78 -5.90 -11.13
N LYS A 131 -11.04 -6.15 -10.78
CA LYS A 131 -12.21 -5.63 -11.51
C LYS A 131 -13.38 -5.47 -10.56
N GLY A 132 -14.23 -4.50 -10.86
CA GLY A 132 -15.48 -4.24 -10.14
C GLY A 132 -15.23 -3.52 -8.82
N ALA A 133 -16.09 -2.53 -8.54
CA ALA A 133 -16.13 -1.89 -7.24
C ALA A 133 -16.50 -2.95 -6.20
N CYS A 134 -15.89 -2.84 -5.01
CA CYS A 134 -16.35 -3.65 -3.90
C CYS A 134 -17.74 -3.17 -3.46
N PRO A 135 -18.63 -4.06 -2.99
CA PRO A 135 -19.85 -3.62 -2.32
C PRO A 135 -19.53 -2.69 -1.15
N PRO A 136 -20.29 -1.60 -0.95
CA PRO A 136 -20.22 -0.84 0.30
C PRO A 136 -20.51 -1.73 1.51
N GLU A 137 -19.98 -1.36 2.68
CA GLU A 137 -20.35 -1.98 3.95
C GLU A 137 -21.86 -1.84 4.19
N ASP A 138 -22.43 -2.81 4.91
CA ASP A 138 -23.85 -2.85 5.31
C ASP A 138 -24.86 -2.67 4.15
N CYS A 139 -24.49 -3.01 2.91
CA CYS A 139 -25.39 -2.86 1.76
C CYS A 139 -26.44 -3.98 1.64
N GLY A 140 -26.55 -4.89 2.61
CA GLY A 140 -27.54 -5.96 2.63
C GLY A 140 -27.11 -7.19 1.82
N GLY A 141 -25.82 -7.48 1.83
CA GLY A 141 -25.24 -8.66 1.21
C GLY A 141 -25.34 -8.67 -0.32
N PRO A 142 -25.10 -9.83 -0.95
CA PRO A 142 -25.08 -9.94 -2.40
C PRO A 142 -26.34 -9.44 -3.10
N TRP A 143 -27.50 -9.62 -2.47
CA TRP A 143 -28.79 -9.18 -3.01
C TRP A 143 -28.94 -7.67 -2.96
N GLY A 144 -28.64 -7.04 -1.82
CA GLY A 144 -28.72 -5.60 -1.69
C GLY A 144 -27.73 -4.87 -2.61
N TYR A 145 -26.54 -5.44 -2.83
CA TYR A 145 -25.61 -4.88 -3.82
C TYR A 145 -26.09 -5.00 -5.27
N GLU A 146 -26.73 -6.10 -5.66
CA GLU A 146 -27.34 -6.21 -6.98
C GLU A 146 -28.51 -5.20 -7.14
N GLU A 147 -29.32 -5.02 -6.10
CA GLU A 147 -30.39 -4.02 -6.08
C GLU A 147 -29.85 -2.59 -6.19
N LEU A 148 -28.79 -2.26 -5.45
CA LEU A 148 -28.07 -0.98 -5.56
C LEU A 148 -27.65 -0.73 -7.02
N LYS A 149 -26.98 -1.70 -7.65
CA LYS A 149 -26.51 -1.59 -9.04
C LYS A 149 -27.64 -1.41 -10.06
N GLU A 150 -28.81 -1.97 -9.80
CA GLU A 150 -29.99 -1.79 -10.66
C GLU A 150 -30.63 -0.42 -10.44
N THR A 151 -30.78 -0.01 -9.19
CA THR A 151 -31.38 1.26 -8.78
C THR A 151 -30.59 2.44 -9.36
N ILE A 152 -29.27 2.51 -9.17
CA ILE A 152 -28.44 3.64 -9.63
C ILE A 152 -28.36 3.76 -11.16
N LYS A 153 -28.73 2.72 -11.92
CA LYS A 153 -28.83 2.78 -13.39
C LYS A 153 -30.16 3.33 -13.87
N ASN A 154 -31.15 3.43 -12.99
CA ASN A 154 -32.50 3.85 -13.32
C ASN A 154 -32.90 5.08 -12.49
N PRO A 155 -32.66 6.31 -13.00
CA PRO A 155 -33.09 7.56 -12.36
C PRO A 155 -34.60 7.71 -12.12
N LYS A 156 -35.41 6.74 -12.56
CA LYS A 156 -36.86 6.69 -12.33
C LYS A 156 -37.27 5.65 -11.27
N ALA A 157 -36.31 4.92 -10.68
CA ALA A 157 -36.59 4.03 -9.57
C ALA A 157 -37.13 4.84 -8.38
N GLU A 158 -38.07 4.27 -7.62
CA GLU A 158 -38.75 4.97 -6.52
C GLU A 158 -37.77 5.37 -5.41
N ASN A 159 -36.75 4.56 -5.18
CA ASN A 159 -35.67 4.78 -4.20
C ASN A 159 -34.37 5.33 -4.81
N TYR A 160 -34.38 5.85 -6.05
CA TYR A 160 -33.15 6.34 -6.71
C TYR A 160 -32.44 7.44 -5.91
N GLU A 161 -33.17 8.48 -5.50
CA GLU A 161 -32.58 9.63 -4.81
C GLU A 161 -32.00 9.23 -3.45
N GLU A 162 -32.73 8.42 -2.68
CA GLU A 162 -32.27 7.88 -1.39
C GLU A 162 -31.01 6.99 -1.56
N MET A 163 -31.01 6.13 -2.57
CA MET A 163 -29.90 5.21 -2.84
C MET A 163 -28.63 5.95 -3.28
N ILE A 164 -28.77 7.00 -4.11
CA ILE A 164 -27.65 7.84 -4.53
C ILE A 164 -27.10 8.65 -3.35
N GLU A 165 -27.97 9.23 -2.52
CA GLU A 165 -27.54 9.94 -1.30
C GLU A 165 -26.77 9.02 -0.34
N TRP A 166 -27.20 7.77 -0.22
CA TRP A 166 -26.55 6.77 0.64
C TRP A 166 -25.20 6.30 0.10
N VAL A 167 -25.12 5.93 -1.19
CA VAL A 167 -23.89 5.35 -1.77
C VAL A 167 -22.86 6.40 -2.20
N GLY A 168 -23.31 7.64 -2.45
CA GLY A 168 -22.50 8.72 -3.01
C GLY A 168 -22.65 8.84 -4.54
N ASP A 169 -22.63 10.09 -5.01
CA ASP A 169 -22.86 10.45 -6.42
C ASP A 169 -21.80 9.90 -7.40
N ASP A 170 -20.62 9.51 -6.90
CA ASP A 170 -19.47 9.06 -7.67
C ASP A 170 -19.31 7.53 -7.74
N PHE A 171 -20.21 6.77 -7.10
CA PHE A 171 -20.15 5.32 -7.10
C PHE A 171 -20.41 4.72 -8.50
N ASP A 172 -19.38 4.10 -9.09
CA ASP A 172 -19.52 3.27 -10.30
C ASP A 172 -19.18 1.81 -10.00
N PRO A 173 -20.13 0.86 -10.13
CA PRO A 173 -19.87 -0.56 -9.87
C PRO A 173 -18.81 -1.19 -10.79
N ASN A 174 -18.48 -0.55 -11.92
CA ASN A 174 -17.42 -0.98 -12.83
C ASN A 174 -16.05 -0.43 -12.49
N HIS A 175 -15.98 0.60 -11.66
CA HIS A 175 -14.75 1.25 -11.31
C HIS A 175 -13.97 0.41 -10.29
N PHE A 176 -12.69 0.19 -10.59
CA PHE A 176 -11.74 -0.36 -9.64
C PHE A 176 -10.44 0.42 -9.81
N ASN A 177 -10.00 1.06 -8.73
CA ASN A 177 -8.73 1.76 -8.68
C ASN A 177 -7.65 0.87 -8.04
N LEU A 178 -6.69 0.44 -8.87
CA LEU A 178 -5.59 -0.43 -8.43
C LEU A 178 -4.65 0.29 -7.45
N GLU A 179 -4.41 1.58 -7.66
CA GLU A 179 -3.53 2.35 -6.81
C GLU A 179 -4.14 2.56 -5.43
N GLU A 180 -5.42 2.94 -5.37
CA GLU A 180 -6.12 3.14 -4.09
C GLU A 180 -6.12 1.87 -3.23
N ALA A 181 -6.35 0.70 -3.85
CA ALA A 181 -6.28 -0.57 -3.15
C ALA A 181 -4.88 -0.87 -2.60
N ASN A 182 -3.83 -0.48 -3.33
CA ASN A 182 -2.45 -0.65 -2.87
C ASN A 182 -2.05 0.39 -1.82
N ASN A 183 -2.55 1.62 -1.92
CA ASN A 183 -2.35 2.66 -0.90
C ASN A 183 -2.93 2.21 0.44
N ARG A 184 -4.14 1.63 0.46
CA ARG A 184 -4.69 1.01 1.69
C ARG A 184 -3.80 -0.10 2.26
N LEU A 185 -3.25 -0.97 1.41
CA LEU A 185 -2.31 -2.00 1.87
C LEU A 185 -1.03 -1.41 2.46
N LEU A 186 -0.49 -0.37 1.83
CA LEU A 186 0.67 0.35 2.35
C LEU A 186 0.36 0.97 3.71
N GLU A 187 -0.77 1.67 3.82
CA GLU A 187 -1.23 2.29 5.05
C GLU A 187 -1.51 1.32 6.19
N GLN A 188 -1.91 0.07 5.89
CA GLN A 188 -2.28 -0.91 6.91
C GLN A 188 -1.15 -1.89 7.27
N PHE A 189 -0.25 -2.22 6.34
CA PHE A 189 0.77 -3.24 6.58
C PHE A 189 2.18 -2.71 6.61
N LEU A 190 2.39 -1.57 5.95
CA LEU A 190 3.69 -0.94 5.84
C LEU A 190 3.79 0.31 6.72
N ILE A 191 2.67 0.91 7.19
CA ILE A 191 2.66 2.02 8.16
C ILE A 191 2.45 1.60 9.65
N PRO A 192 1.62 0.60 10.02
CA PRO A 192 1.38 0.28 11.44
C PRO A 192 2.54 -0.50 12.07
N ASN A 193 3.18 -1.40 11.30
CA ASN A 193 4.49 -1.95 11.65
C ASN A 193 5.57 -0.87 11.70
N VAL A 194 5.34 0.27 11.06
CA VAL A 194 6.32 1.34 10.97
C VAL A 194 6.47 2.12 12.25
N GLN A 195 5.44 2.25 13.09
CA GLN A 195 5.60 2.94 14.37
C GLN A 195 6.57 2.15 15.28
N GLU A 196 6.41 0.84 15.37
CA GLU A 196 7.33 -0.04 16.10
C GLU A 196 8.71 -0.09 15.41
N MET A 197 8.76 -0.17 14.07
CA MET A 197 10.02 -0.14 13.33
C MET A 197 10.76 1.21 13.47
N ILE A 198 10.06 2.34 13.56
CA ILE A 198 10.62 3.68 13.81
C ILE A 198 11.26 3.71 15.20
N GLU A 199 10.53 3.25 16.22
CA GLU A 199 11.01 3.26 17.60
C GLU A 199 12.24 2.37 17.79
N GLN A 200 12.31 1.26 17.06
CA GLN A 200 13.43 0.31 17.11
C GLN A 200 14.52 0.61 16.06
N ARG A 201 14.35 1.64 15.22
CA ARG A 201 15.23 1.92 14.09
C ARG A 201 16.63 2.33 14.54
N VAL A 202 17.63 1.56 14.13
CA VAL A 202 19.05 1.96 14.23
C VAL A 202 19.57 2.28 12.82
N PRO A 203 19.63 3.56 12.41
CA PRO A 203 20.04 3.91 11.06
C PRO A 203 21.55 3.73 10.83
N ASN A 204 21.92 3.38 9.60
CA ASN A 204 23.29 3.46 9.14
C ASN A 204 23.74 4.94 9.08
N ASN A 205 25.01 5.21 9.36
CA ASN A 205 25.58 6.56 9.22
C ASN A 205 25.78 6.92 7.73
N ILE A 206 24.67 7.07 7.02
CA ILE A 206 24.58 7.37 5.59
C ILE A 206 23.70 8.61 5.41
N LEU A 207 24.16 9.56 4.60
CA LEU A 207 23.28 10.49 3.89
C LEU A 207 22.99 9.90 2.53
N LEU A 208 21.74 9.52 2.30
CA LEU A 208 21.29 9.09 0.99
C LEU A 208 20.94 10.33 0.16
N ASN A 209 21.71 10.59 -0.90
CA ASN A 209 21.36 11.63 -1.86
C ASN A 209 20.32 11.06 -2.84
N PHE A 210 19.07 11.48 -2.68
CA PHE A 210 17.97 11.19 -3.58
C PHE A 210 17.50 12.48 -4.24
N SER A 211 18.36 13.02 -5.12
CA SER A 211 18.12 14.28 -5.80
C SER A 211 18.52 14.21 -7.27
N ASN A 212 17.96 15.12 -8.07
CA ASN A 212 18.30 15.25 -9.49
C ASN A 212 19.75 15.73 -9.76
N LYS A 213 20.57 15.90 -8.72
CA LYS A 213 22.00 16.25 -8.80
C LYS A 213 22.84 15.23 -8.05
N HIS A 214 23.61 14.47 -8.82
CA HIS A 214 24.57 13.51 -8.27
C HIS A 214 25.63 14.21 -7.39
N THR A 215 26.06 13.57 -6.30
CA THR A 215 27.01 14.16 -5.34
C THR A 215 28.38 14.51 -5.93
N SER A 216 28.75 13.94 -7.08
CA SER A 216 29.97 14.33 -7.82
C SER A 216 29.95 15.80 -8.30
N THR A 217 28.77 16.40 -8.38
CA THR A 217 28.60 17.82 -8.73
C THR A 217 28.65 18.76 -7.54
N TRP A 218 28.70 18.22 -6.32
CA TRP A 218 28.63 19.01 -5.10
C TRP A 218 29.96 19.72 -4.81
N SER A 219 29.86 20.87 -4.15
CA SER A 219 31.03 21.61 -3.71
C SER A 219 31.80 20.87 -2.61
N ASN A 220 33.11 21.13 -2.49
CA ASN A 220 33.94 20.55 -1.43
C ASN A 220 33.43 20.87 -0.01
N SER A 221 32.85 22.06 0.20
CA SER A 221 32.26 22.44 1.48
C SER A 221 31.02 21.60 1.79
N GLN A 222 30.15 21.39 0.80
CA GLN A 222 28.95 20.55 0.92
C GLN A 222 29.31 19.10 1.21
N LEU A 223 30.25 18.51 0.47
CA LEU A 223 30.73 17.13 0.70
C LEU A 223 31.33 16.94 2.10
N LYS A 224 32.15 17.90 2.56
CA LYS A 224 32.74 17.87 3.91
C LYS A 224 31.67 17.97 4.99
N LEU A 225 30.68 18.86 4.84
CA LEU A 225 29.62 19.04 5.82
C LEU A 225 28.72 17.80 5.89
N ALA A 226 28.36 17.23 4.74
CA ALA A 226 27.54 16.03 4.66
C ALA A 226 28.21 14.84 5.37
N LYS A 227 29.50 14.61 5.10
CA LYS A 227 30.27 13.58 5.79
C LYS A 227 30.39 13.79 7.30
N LYS A 228 30.50 15.05 7.72
CA LYS A 228 30.60 15.41 9.14
C LYS A 228 29.27 15.20 9.88
N GLN A 229 28.14 15.54 9.27
CA GLN A 229 26.82 15.49 9.93
C GLN A 229 26.18 14.09 9.89
N PHE A 230 26.31 13.39 8.75
CA PHE A 230 25.54 12.20 8.47
C PHE A 230 26.38 10.93 8.28
N GLY A 231 27.59 11.06 7.71
CA GLY A 231 28.53 9.94 7.52
C GLY A 231 28.84 9.65 6.05
N GLU A 232 28.71 8.39 5.64
CA GLU A 232 28.92 7.96 4.26
C GLU A 232 27.90 8.62 3.31
N LEU A 233 28.31 8.87 2.06
CA LEU A 233 27.45 9.45 1.02
C LEU A 233 27.13 8.38 0.00
N VAL A 234 25.85 8.07 -0.15
CA VAL A 234 25.33 7.13 -1.16
C VAL A 234 24.40 7.90 -2.09
N ASN A 235 24.44 7.62 -3.40
CA ASN A 235 23.48 8.19 -4.35
C ASN A 235 22.40 7.15 -4.65
N LEU A 236 21.16 7.62 -4.71
CA LEU A 236 20.04 6.92 -5.31
C LEU A 236 19.60 7.68 -6.57
N ASP A 237 19.40 6.98 -7.67
CA ASP A 237 19.01 7.59 -8.94
C ASP A 237 17.64 8.26 -8.81
N PHE A 238 17.58 9.56 -9.08
CA PHE A 238 16.32 10.30 -9.04
C PHE A 238 15.43 9.91 -10.23
N PRO A 239 14.15 9.56 -10.00
CA PRO A 239 13.28 9.09 -11.07
C PRO A 239 12.96 10.20 -12.07
N ILE A 240 12.64 9.78 -13.30
CA ILE A 240 12.14 10.68 -14.33
C ILE A 240 10.68 10.95 -14.05
N ILE A 241 10.33 12.21 -13.82
CA ILE A 241 8.96 12.67 -13.60
C ILE A 241 8.55 13.49 -14.83
N GLU A 242 7.75 12.88 -15.70
CA GLU A 242 7.29 13.52 -16.94
C GLU A 242 6.17 14.53 -16.66
N PRO A 243 6.15 15.70 -17.33
CA PRO A 243 5.12 16.72 -17.08
C PRO A 243 3.68 16.29 -17.35
N THR A 244 3.48 15.18 -18.08
CA THR A 244 2.16 14.62 -18.39
C THR A 244 1.70 13.57 -17.37
N MET A 245 2.55 13.19 -16.42
CA MET A 245 2.18 12.25 -15.36
C MET A 245 1.07 12.84 -14.50
N SER A 246 0.10 12.00 -14.12
CA SER A 246 -0.93 12.41 -13.19
C SER A 246 -0.39 12.37 -11.74
N LYS A 247 -1.21 12.82 -10.79
CA LYS A 247 -0.87 12.76 -9.36
C LYS A 247 -0.57 11.32 -8.92
N GLU A 248 -1.38 10.40 -9.42
CA GLU A 248 -1.35 8.95 -9.19
C GLU A 248 -0.02 8.34 -9.67
N ASP A 249 0.42 8.69 -10.88
CA ASP A 249 1.72 8.25 -11.42
C ASP A 249 2.88 8.71 -10.53
N VAL A 250 2.86 9.96 -10.07
CA VAL A 250 3.90 10.52 -9.18
C VAL A 250 3.93 9.81 -7.83
N GLN A 251 2.75 9.51 -7.27
CA GLN A 251 2.62 8.81 -5.99
C GLN A 251 3.10 7.35 -6.08
N MET A 252 2.82 6.66 -7.18
CA MET A 252 3.33 5.31 -7.46
C MET A 252 4.87 5.29 -7.48
N ILE A 253 5.50 6.24 -8.18
CA ILE A 253 6.96 6.32 -8.27
C ILE A 253 7.58 6.61 -6.89
N ALA A 254 6.98 7.52 -6.12
CA ALA A 254 7.44 7.85 -4.78
C ALA A 254 7.39 6.61 -3.87
N THR A 255 6.26 5.93 -3.85
CA THR A 255 6.05 4.71 -3.08
C THR A 255 7.04 3.61 -3.45
N THR A 256 7.28 3.38 -4.73
CA THR A 256 8.24 2.37 -5.20
C THR A 256 9.68 2.72 -4.77
N SER A 257 10.01 4.01 -4.67
CA SER A 257 11.34 4.47 -4.26
C SER A 257 11.62 4.22 -2.77
N ILE A 258 10.58 4.13 -1.94
CA ILE A 258 10.70 3.92 -0.48
C ILE A 258 11.44 2.62 -0.15
N GLU A 259 11.19 1.54 -0.90
CA GLU A 259 11.83 0.25 -0.69
C GLU A 259 13.36 0.34 -0.75
N GLN A 260 13.89 0.99 -1.78
CA GLN A 260 15.34 1.17 -1.95
C GLN A 260 15.94 2.01 -0.83
N ILE A 261 15.20 3.02 -0.36
CA ILE A 261 15.62 3.87 0.77
C ILE A 261 15.65 3.05 2.06
N PHE A 262 14.66 2.19 2.31
CA PHE A 262 14.62 1.33 3.49
C PHE A 262 15.76 0.30 3.51
N ILE A 263 16.08 -0.32 2.37
CA ILE A 263 17.20 -1.27 2.25
C ILE A 263 18.52 -0.61 2.67
N LEU A 264 18.73 0.64 2.29
CA LEU A 264 19.93 1.40 2.65
C LEU A 264 19.91 1.87 4.10
N ASN A 265 18.72 1.96 4.71
CA ASN A 265 18.46 2.39 6.08
C ASN A 265 19.25 3.65 6.49
N PRO A 266 19.12 4.78 5.76
CA PRO A 266 20.00 5.95 5.94
C PRO A 266 19.65 6.79 7.16
N LYS A 267 20.64 7.40 7.79
CA LYS A 267 20.42 8.36 8.88
C LYS A 267 19.57 9.55 8.46
N ALA A 268 19.72 10.02 7.23
CA ALA A 268 18.87 11.03 6.63
C ALA A 268 18.85 10.87 5.10
N VAL A 269 17.81 11.39 4.46
CA VAL A 269 17.70 11.45 3.01
C VAL A 269 17.80 12.91 2.57
N HIS A 270 18.74 13.21 1.68
CA HIS A 270 18.82 14.50 1.02
C HIS A 270 17.95 14.48 -0.24
N ILE A 271 16.95 15.36 -0.31
CA ILE A 271 15.93 15.36 -1.37
C ILE A 271 15.88 16.73 -2.02
N LEU A 272 16.00 16.77 -3.35
CA LEU A 272 15.84 17.97 -4.18
C LEU A 272 15.52 17.53 -5.62
N GLY A 273 14.51 18.12 -6.25
CA GLY A 273 14.20 17.75 -7.63
C GLY A 273 12.87 18.31 -8.12
N GLU A 274 12.10 17.48 -8.81
CA GLU A 274 10.73 17.81 -9.23
C GLU A 274 9.85 18.01 -7.98
N GLY A 275 9.05 19.08 -7.97
CA GLY A 275 8.37 19.57 -6.78
C GLY A 275 7.24 18.67 -6.30
N SER A 276 6.39 18.17 -7.21
CA SER A 276 5.27 17.31 -6.85
C SER A 276 5.74 15.98 -6.25
N PHE A 277 6.74 15.36 -6.86
CA PHE A 277 7.40 14.17 -6.35
C PHE A 277 8.06 14.42 -5.00
N THR A 278 8.82 15.53 -4.88
CA THR A 278 9.52 15.90 -3.64
C THR A 278 8.55 16.01 -2.47
N VAL A 279 7.37 16.62 -2.66
CA VAL A 279 6.36 16.73 -1.61
C VAL A 279 5.89 15.34 -1.15
N VAL A 280 5.52 14.48 -2.09
CA VAL A 280 4.99 13.15 -1.75
C VAL A 280 6.04 12.30 -1.05
N ILE A 281 7.27 12.22 -1.59
CA ILE A 281 8.32 11.37 -1.00
C ILE A 281 8.78 11.89 0.37
N VAL A 282 8.85 13.20 0.58
CA VAL A 282 9.20 13.78 1.89
C VAL A 282 8.13 13.43 2.91
N GLN A 283 6.84 13.57 2.57
CA GLN A 283 5.74 13.22 3.45
C GLN A 283 5.78 11.74 3.86
N LEU A 284 6.00 10.84 2.90
CA LEU A 284 6.14 9.42 3.16
C LEU A 284 7.35 9.12 4.07
N LEU A 285 8.54 9.63 3.73
CA LEU A 285 9.74 9.35 4.54
C LEU A 285 9.63 9.92 5.96
N MET A 286 9.01 11.09 6.11
CA MET A 286 8.77 11.68 7.43
C MET A 286 7.72 10.90 8.23
N SER A 287 6.68 10.35 7.59
CA SER A 287 5.74 9.45 8.29
C SER A 287 6.43 8.15 8.73
N PHE A 288 7.49 7.74 8.03
CA PHE A 288 8.39 6.64 8.40
C PHE A 288 9.50 7.05 9.39
N GLY A 289 9.43 8.23 10.00
CA GLY A 289 10.44 8.72 10.96
C GLY A 289 11.85 8.87 10.38
N ILE A 290 11.97 8.95 9.05
CA ILE A 290 13.24 9.15 8.35
C ILE A 290 13.47 10.66 8.14
N PRO A 291 14.51 11.25 8.75
CA PRO A 291 14.80 12.66 8.57
C PRO A 291 15.11 13.00 7.11
N CYS A 292 14.45 14.03 6.59
CA CYS A 292 14.67 14.54 5.23
C CYS A 292 15.33 15.92 5.29
N VAL A 293 16.31 16.16 4.41
CA VAL A 293 17.02 17.45 4.34
C VAL A 293 17.14 17.98 2.90
N GLU A 294 17.13 19.29 2.72
CA GLU A 294 17.44 19.97 1.47
C GLU A 294 18.79 20.70 1.54
N SER A 295 19.47 20.84 0.41
CA SER A 295 20.62 21.77 0.30
C SER A 295 20.13 23.20 0.06
N THR A 296 20.51 24.13 0.92
CA THR A 296 20.19 25.55 0.77
C THR A 296 21.38 26.31 0.17
N PHE A 297 21.08 27.33 -0.65
CA PHE A 297 22.10 28.08 -1.38
C PHE A 297 21.88 29.58 -1.24
N GLU A 298 22.97 30.32 -1.05
CA GLU A 298 23.00 31.77 -1.15
C GLU A 298 23.19 32.18 -2.62
N LYS A 299 22.30 33.04 -3.11
CA LYS A 299 22.34 33.60 -4.45
C LYS A 299 23.25 34.84 -4.48
N ASN A 300 24.38 34.72 -5.16
CA ASN A 300 25.32 35.81 -5.38
C ASN A 300 25.17 36.36 -6.80
N LEU A 301 24.98 37.67 -6.92
CA LEU A 301 24.88 38.36 -8.20
C LEU A 301 26.23 38.98 -8.57
N GLY A 302 26.73 38.66 -9.75
CA GLY A 302 27.96 39.21 -10.33
C GLY A 302 27.73 39.77 -11.73
N ILE A 303 28.71 40.51 -12.21
CA ILE A 303 28.81 40.93 -13.61
C ILE A 303 30.05 40.26 -14.18
N SER A 304 29.88 39.49 -15.26
CA SER A 304 30.98 38.81 -15.95
C SER A 304 31.94 39.83 -16.58
N LYS A 305 33.10 39.36 -17.04
CA LYS A 305 34.05 40.21 -17.78
C LYS A 305 33.48 40.76 -19.10
N THR A 306 32.39 40.18 -19.62
CA THR A 306 31.70 40.60 -20.84
C THR A 306 30.48 41.50 -20.56
N GLY A 307 30.20 41.82 -19.28
CA GLY A 307 29.08 42.68 -18.89
C GLY A 307 27.75 41.94 -18.68
N GLU A 308 27.74 40.61 -18.75
CA GLU A 308 26.55 39.79 -18.53
C GLU A 308 26.30 39.56 -17.03
N LYS A 309 25.03 39.50 -16.62
CA LYS A 309 24.68 39.16 -15.23
C LYS A 309 24.96 37.68 -14.99
N GLU A 310 25.88 37.38 -14.10
CA GLU A 310 26.14 36.02 -13.62
C GLU A 310 25.44 35.80 -12.28
N VAL A 311 24.73 34.67 -12.17
CA VAL A 311 24.14 34.22 -10.91
C VAL A 311 24.96 33.03 -10.43
N LYS A 312 25.60 33.19 -9.27
CA LYS A 312 26.37 32.11 -8.63
C LYS A 312 25.66 31.66 -7.36
N TYR A 313 25.47 30.36 -7.22
CA TYR A 313 24.89 29.76 -6.02
C TYR A 313 26.01 29.18 -5.16
N THR A 314 26.07 29.60 -3.90
CA THR A 314 27.03 29.09 -2.92
C THR A 314 26.27 28.25 -1.92
N PHE A 315 26.67 26.99 -1.73
CA PHE A 315 26.05 26.11 -0.73
C PHE A 315 26.21 26.72 0.68
N SER A 316 25.11 26.78 1.43
CA SER A 316 25.05 27.33 2.78
C SER A 316 24.97 26.24 3.83
N GLN A 317 23.91 25.43 3.82
CA GLN A 317 23.69 24.36 4.81
C GLN A 317 22.69 23.33 4.30
N PHE A 318 22.62 22.18 4.99
CA PHE A 318 21.46 21.29 4.94
C PHE A 318 20.39 21.83 5.89
N ARG A 319 19.15 21.89 5.42
CA ARG A 319 17.98 22.26 6.24
C ARG A 319 17.00 21.10 6.26
N GLU A 320 16.42 20.81 7.41
CA GLU A 320 15.39 19.79 7.55
C GLU A 320 14.08 20.24 6.90
N TYR A 321 13.39 19.29 6.25
CA TYR A 321 11.98 19.42 5.93
C TYR A 321 11.14 19.37 7.21
N PHE A 322 9.98 20.02 7.22
CA PHE A 322 9.13 20.22 8.40
C PHE A 322 7.67 19.88 8.13
#